data_AF-A0A935JS51-F1
#
_entry.id   AF-A0A935JS51-F1
#
_cell.length_a   1.000
_cell.length_b   1.000
_cell.length_c   1.000
_cell.angle_alpha   90.00
_cell.angle_beta   90.00
_cell.angle_gamma   90.00
#
_symmetry.space_group_name_H-M   'P 1'
#
loop_
_entity.id
_entity.type
_entity.pdbx_description
1 polymer ?
#
loop_
_entity_poly.entity_id
_entity_poly.type
_entity_poly.pdbx_seq_one_letter_code
_entity_poly.pdbx_strand_id
1 'polypeptide(L)'
;MIRVVIDTGVVVSAALKDRTPEEIILTIVASDEFDWVASVPIVKEYTEVLSRKKFNLPTEVLQNWSEIFDGCISIIEPEELPPRASFY
;
A
#
# COMPACT_ATOMS: atom_id res chain seq x y z
N MET A 1 1.74 -11.22 15.21
CA MET A 1 1.80 -10.09 14.28
C MET A 1 2.31 -10.57 12.94
N ILE A 2 1.46 -10.53 11.93
CA ILE A 2 1.74 -10.95 10.55
C ILE A 2 2.10 -9.69 9.77
N ARG A 3 3.29 -9.68 9.17
CA ARG A 3 3.70 -8.60 8.27
C ARG A 3 3.06 -8.79 6.91
N VAL A 4 2.42 -7.75 6.41
CA VAL A 4 1.71 -7.77 5.13
C VAL A 4 2.19 -6.65 4.23
N VAL A 5 2.51 -6.99 2.98
CA VAL A 5 2.70 -6.01 1.91
C VAL A 5 1.44 -6.04 1.06
N ILE A 6 0.83 -4.88 0.85
CA ILE A 6 -0.40 -4.79 0.06
C ILE A 6 -0.04 -4.52 -1.40
N ASP A 7 -0.67 -5.23 -2.33
CA ASP A 7 -0.46 -4.97 -3.75
C ASP A 7 -1.02 -3.59 -4.14
N THR A 8 -0.34 -2.88 -5.05
CA THR A 8 -0.78 -1.56 -5.52
C THR A 8 -2.18 -1.59 -6.12
N GLY A 9 -2.54 -2.67 -6.83
CA GLY A 9 -3.89 -2.87 -7.37
C GLY A 9 -4.95 -2.93 -6.27
N VAL A 10 -4.65 -3.53 -5.12
CA VAL A 10 -5.56 -3.57 -3.97
C VAL A 10 -5.73 -2.17 -3.36
N VAL A 11 -4.65 -1.41 -3.20
CA VAL A 11 -4.69 -0.02 -2.73
C VAL A 11 -5.55 0.84 -3.67
N VAL A 12 -5.35 0.70 -4.98
CA VAL A 12 -6.14 1.42 -5.99
C VAL A 12 -7.61 1.04 -5.93
N SER A 13 -7.91 -0.26 -5.84
CA SER A 13 -9.28 -0.74 -5.70
C SER A 13 -9.94 -0.21 -4.43
N ALA A 14 -9.20 -0.05 -3.32
CA ALA A 14 -9.70 0.53 -2.09
C ALA A 14 -9.99 2.03 -2.19
N ALA A 15 -9.13 2.77 -2.90
CA ALA A 15 -9.32 4.20 -3.10
C ALA A 15 -10.44 4.51 -4.11
N LEU A 16 -10.73 3.60 -5.03
CA LEU A 16 -11.81 3.73 -6.00
C LEU A 16 -13.15 3.30 -5.37
N LYS A 17 -14.21 4.02 -5.72
CA LYS A 17 -15.55 3.89 -5.12
C LYS A 17 -16.16 2.50 -5.38
N ASP A 18 -16.27 1.66 -4.35
CA ASP A 18 -17.31 0.61 -4.14
C ASP A 18 -17.15 -0.17 -2.80
N ARG A 19 -16.65 0.52 -1.76
CA ARG A 19 -16.73 0.20 -0.31
C ARG A 19 -16.18 -1.13 0.21
N THR A 20 -15.89 -2.12 -0.62
CA THR A 20 -15.39 -3.44 -0.16
C THR A 20 -13.89 -3.46 0.12
N PRO A 21 -13.02 -2.81 -0.68
CA PRO A 21 -11.58 -2.88 -0.42
C PRO A 21 -11.09 -1.83 0.61
N GLU A 22 -11.87 -0.78 0.88
CA GLU A 22 -11.64 0.14 2.01
C GLU A 22 -11.81 -0.59 3.36
N GLU A 23 -12.81 -1.47 3.49
CA GLU A 23 -13.01 -2.32 4.67
C GLU A 23 -11.82 -3.24 4.93
N ILE A 24 -11.15 -3.74 3.88
CA ILE A 24 -9.96 -4.59 4.01
C ILE A 24 -8.78 -3.78 4.59
N ILE A 25 -8.52 -2.60 4.04
CA ILE A 25 -7.44 -1.73 4.54
C ILE A 25 -7.74 -1.29 5.97
N LEU A 26 -8.99 -0.89 6.27
CA LEU A 26 -9.41 -0.53 7.63
C LEU A 26 -9.30 -1.70 8.60
N THR A 27 -9.60 -2.93 8.18
CA THR A 27 -9.45 -4.13 9.01
C THR A 27 -7.99 -4.43 9.31
N ILE A 28 -7.09 -4.29 8.32
CA ILE A 28 -5.65 -4.48 8.50
C ILE A 28 -5.10 -3.43 9.48
N VAL A 29 -5.46 -2.16 9.28
CA VAL A 29 -4.96 -1.04 10.08
C VAL A 29 -5.53 -1.03 11.51
N ALA A 30 -6.78 -1.48 11.71
CA ALA A 30 -7.42 -1.51 13.03
C ALA A 30 -7.07 -2.74 13.88
N SER A 31 -6.32 -3.70 13.33
CA SER A 31 -6.00 -4.96 13.99
C SER A 31 -4.55 -4.99 14.46
N ASP A 32 -4.33 -5.29 15.74
CA ASP A 32 -2.99 -5.56 16.30
C ASP A 32 -2.37 -6.87 15.77
N GLU A 33 -3.12 -7.64 14.98
CA GLU A 33 -2.63 -8.88 14.37
C GLU A 33 -1.76 -8.61 13.14
N PHE A 34 -1.97 -7.48 12.43
CA PHE A 34 -1.30 -7.17 11.18
C PHE A 34 -0.38 -5.95 11.30
N ASP A 35 0.74 -6.00 10.59
CA ASP A 35 1.67 -4.88 10.44
C ASP A 35 1.83 -4.62 8.94
N TRP A 36 1.26 -3.51 8.46
CA TRP A 36 1.38 -3.13 7.06
C TRP A 36 2.79 -2.60 6.82
N VAL A 37 3.59 -3.40 6.14
CA VAL A 37 4.98 -3.07 5.79
C VAL A 37 5.11 -2.76 4.30
N ALA A 38 5.95 -1.80 3.95
CA ALA A 38 6.32 -1.54 2.57
C ALA A 38 7.70 -0.87 2.50
N SER A 39 8.37 -0.96 1.35
CA SER A 39 9.57 -0.17 1.10
C SER A 39 9.22 1.21 0.54
N VAL A 40 10.15 2.17 0.62
CA VAL A 40 9.95 3.53 0.08
C VAL A 40 9.52 3.51 -1.41
N PRO A 41 10.10 2.68 -2.29
CA PRO A 41 9.65 2.58 -3.68
C PRO A 41 8.19 2.16 -3.83
N ILE A 42 7.70 1.24 -2.98
CA ILE A 42 6.31 0.76 -3.02
C ILE A 42 5.35 1.86 -2.57
N VAL A 43 5.65 2.58 -1.49
CA VAL A 43 4.81 3.69 -1.02
C VAL A 43 4.76 4.80 -2.08
N LYS A 44 5.88 5.09 -2.73
CA LYS A 44 5.93 6.02 -3.87
C LYS A 44 5.04 5.54 -5.02
N GLU A 45 5.07 4.26 -5.35
CA GLU A 45 4.20 3.67 -6.36
C GLU A 45 2.72 3.88 -6.02
N TYR A 46 2.30 3.62 -4.78
CA TYR A 46 0.92 3.86 -4.35
C TYR A 46 0.49 5.30 -4.62
N THR A 47 1.28 6.28 -4.14
CA THR A 47 0.99 7.71 -4.30
C THR A 47 0.94 8.12 -5.77
N GLU A 48 1.89 7.67 -6.59
CA GLU A 48 1.92 7.97 -8.03
C GLU A 48 0.72 7.38 -8.76
N VAL A 49 0.34 6.14 -8.41
CA VAL A 49 -0.77 5.45 -9.05
C VAL A 49 -2.09 6.13 -8.68
N LEU A 50 -2.35 6.42 -7.40
CA LEU A 50 -3.56 7.12 -6.97
C LEU A 50 -3.68 8.51 -7.61
N SER A 51 -2.56 9.20 -7.81
CA SER A 51 -2.52 10.53 -8.45
C SER A 51 -2.77 10.53 -9.96
N ARG A 52 -2.95 9.36 -10.61
CA ARG A 52 -3.18 9.30 -12.06
C ARG A 52 -4.53 9.91 -12.42
N LYS A 53 -4.51 10.88 -13.33
CA LYS A 53 -5.71 11.60 -13.83
C LYS A 53 -6.88 10.70 -14.25
N LYS A 54 -6.60 9.51 -14.78
CA LYS A 54 -7.64 8.54 -15.22
C LYS A 54 -8.57 8.08 -14.09
N PHE A 55 -8.12 8.16 -12.84
CA PHE A 55 -8.91 7.78 -11.66
C PHE A 55 -9.78 8.94 -11.16
N ASN A 56 -9.43 10.18 -11.52
CA ASN A 56 -10.20 11.39 -11.19
C ASN A 56 -10.60 11.47 -9.70
N LEU A 57 -9.70 11.06 -8.81
CA LEU A 57 -9.93 11.10 -7.37
C LEU A 57 -9.92 12.56 -6.86
N PRO A 58 -10.85 12.93 -5.98
CA PRO A 58 -10.80 14.23 -5.31
C PRO A 58 -9.51 14.39 -4.51
N THR A 59 -9.02 15.63 -4.41
CA THR A 59 -7.81 15.94 -3.61
C THR A 59 -7.95 15.50 -2.16
N GLU A 60 -9.14 15.62 -1.57
CA GLU A 60 -9.44 15.15 -0.20
C GLU A 60 -9.21 13.64 -0.05
N VAL A 61 -9.62 12.84 -1.04
CA VAL A 61 -9.39 11.39 -1.02
C VAL A 61 -7.90 11.10 -1.10
N LEU A 62 -7.17 11.76 -2.00
CA LEU A 62 -5.72 11.59 -2.11
C LEU A 62 -4.99 11.97 -0.80
N GLN A 63 -5.44 13.03 -0.13
CA GLN A 63 -4.86 13.48 1.13
C GLN A 63 -5.12 12.47 2.26
N ASN A 64 -6.34 11.97 2.40
CA ASN A 64 -6.67 10.93 3.39
C ASN A 64 -5.80 9.66 3.19
N TRP A 65 -5.59 9.24 1.94
CA TRP A 65 -4.72 8.11 1.64
C TRP A 65 -3.25 8.37 1.99
N SER A 66 -2.77 9.59 1.75
CA SER A 66 -1.43 9.99 2.19
C SER A 66 -1.28 9.88 3.71
N GLU A 67 -2.27 10.35 4.47
CA GLU A 67 -2.26 10.29 5.93
C GLU A 67 -2.28 8.84 6.44
N ILE A 68 -3.03 7.94 5.78
CA ILE A 68 -3.01 6.50 6.09
C ILE A 68 -1.63 5.91 5.82
N PHE A 69 -1.00 6.22 4.69
CA PHE A 69 0.33 5.71 4.37
C PHE A 69 1.36 6.16 5.41
N ASP A 70 1.33 7.44 5.78
CA ASP A 70 2.27 8.00 6.76
C ASP A 70 2.04 7.47 8.19
N GLY A 71 0.79 7.19 8.56
CA GLY A 71 0.43 6.76 9.91
C GLY A 71 0.45 5.25 10.14
N CYS A 72 0.27 4.45 9.09
CA CYS A 72 -0.02 3.02 9.21
C CYS A 72 1.01 2.11 8.54
N ILE A 73 1.88 2.64 7.67
CA ILE A 73 2.90 1.83 6.99
C ILE A 73 4.22 1.87 7.77
N SER A 74 4.66 0.70 8.19
CA SER A 74 6.01 0.47 8.70
C SER A 74 6.99 0.35 7.52
N ILE A 75 7.84 1.35 7.33
CA ILE A 75 8.86 1.32 6.27
C ILE A 75 9.92 0.25 6.57
N ILE A 76 10.14 -0.65 5.63
CA ILE A 76 11.17 -1.68 5.70
C ILE A 76 12.06 -1.68 4.46
N GLU A 77 13.34 -1.95 4.65
CA GLU A 77 14.27 -2.23 3.55
C GLU A 77 14.33 -3.74 3.31
N PRO A 78 14.00 -4.22 2.10
CA PRO A 78 14.13 -5.62 1.78
C PRO A 78 15.62 -6.00 1.73
N GLU A 79 15.97 -7.13 2.31
CA GLU A 79 17.31 -7.68 2.15
C GLU A 79 17.54 -8.04 0.67
N GLU A 80 18.63 -7.56 0.09
CA GLU A 80 19.02 -7.97 -1.26
C GLU A 80 19.29 -9.48 -1.23
N LEU A 81 18.41 -10.25 -1.87
CA LEU A 81 18.67 -11.66 -2.06
C LEU A 81 19.96 -11.82 -2.87
N PRO A 82 20.84 -12.77 -2.50
CA PRO A 82 22.00 -13.07 -3.33
C PRO A 82 21.52 -13.40 -4.75
N PRO A 83 22.27 -12.99 -5.79
CA PRO A 83 21.88 -13.25 -7.17
C PRO A 83 21.54 -14.73 -7.31
N ARG A 84 20.34 -15.02 -7.85
CA ARG A 84 19.91 -16.40 -8.13
C ARG A 84 21.06 -17.08 -8.87
N ALA A 85 21.63 -18.12 -8.28
CA ALA A 85 22.63 -18.93 -8.96
C ALA A 85 22.03 -19.36 -10.30
N SER A 86 22.63 -18.89 -11.39
CA SER A 86 22.26 -19.31 -12.74
C SER A 86 22.59 -20.80 -12.84
N PHE A 87 21.60 -21.66 -12.64
CA PHE A 87 21.68 -23.04 -13.05
C PHE A 87 21.62 -23.03 -14.58
N TYR A 88 22.81 -23.01 -15.20
CA TYR A 88 23.02 -23.26 -16.63
C TYR A 88 22.77 -24.74 -16.95
#